data_AF-A0A327K0B4-F1
#
_entry.id   AF-A0A327K0B4-F1
#
_cell.length_a   1.000
_cell.length_b   1.000
_cell.length_c   1.000
_cell.angle_alpha   90.00
_cell.angle_beta   90.00
_cell.angle_gamma   90.00
#
_symmetry.space_group_name_H-M   'P 1'
#
loop_
_entity.id
_entity.type
_entity.pdbx_description
1 polymer ?
#
loop_
_entity_poly.entity_id
_entity_poly.type
_entity_poly.pdbx_seq_one_letter_code
_entity_poly.pdbx_strand_id
1 'polypeptide(L)' 'MILEMLTYRYRGHSMSDPAKYRSKEEVQKMRTEHDAIEQVKKRLMESHGMSEDDVKAVDKEIRGVVNQA' A
#
# COMPACT_ATOMS: atom_id res chain seq x y z
N MET A 1 12.92 -5.63 -25.23
CA MET A 1 12.49 -4.52 -24.35
C MET A 1 12.53 -5.04 -22.92
N ILE A 2 13.17 -4.30 -22.00
CA ILE A 2 13.21 -4.64 -20.58
C ILE A 2 12.40 -3.57 -19.85
N LEU A 3 11.62 -3.98 -18.86
CA LEU A 3 10.85 -3.09 -17.99
C LEU A 3 11.36 -3.23 -16.56
N GLU A 4 11.86 -2.14 -15.99
CA GLU A 4 12.24 -2.06 -14.59
C GLU A 4 11.11 -1.42 -13.78
N MET A 5 10.66 -2.12 -12.74
CA MET A 5 9.64 -1.60 -11.82
C MET A 5 10.30 -1.15 -10.53
N LEU A 6 10.45 0.16 -10.39
CA LEU A 6 10.90 0.77 -9.14
C LEU A 6 9.76 0.68 -8.12
N THR A 7 9.97 -0.10 -7.06
CA THR A 7 9.01 -0.32 -5.98
C THR A 7 9.71 -0.33 -4.63
N TYR A 8 8.94 -0.34 -3.55
CA TYR A 8 9.47 -0.24 -2.19
C TYR A 8 8.86 -1.28 -1.25
N ARG A 9 9.72 -2.03 -0.54
CA ARG A 9 9.28 -2.96 0.52
C ARG A 9 9.17 -2.24 1.86
N TYR A 10 8.00 -2.25 2.49
CA TYR A 10 7.85 -1.62 3.81
C TYR A 10 8.45 -2.43 4.95
N ARG A 11 8.40 -3.76 4.88
CA ARG A 11 9.06 -4.64 5.86
C ARG A 11 10.48 -5.00 5.43
N GLY A 12 11.26 -5.54 6.37
CA GLY A 12 12.61 -6.05 6.13
C GLY A 12 12.64 -7.15 5.07
N HIS A 13 13.82 -7.69 4.81
CA HIS A 13 13.97 -8.76 3.82
C HIS A 13 13.14 -10.01 4.14
N SER A 14 13.00 -10.33 5.42
CA SER A 14 12.21 -11.44 5.94
C SER A 14 11.62 -11.06 7.30
N MET A 15 10.86 -11.97 7.91
CA MET A 15 10.29 -11.76 9.25
C MET A 15 11.37 -11.62 10.34
N SER A 16 12.57 -12.13 10.12
CA SER A 16 13.68 -12.06 11.09
C SER A 16 14.60 -10.85 10.89
N ASP A 17 14.44 -10.10 9.79
CA ASP A 17 15.29 -8.96 9.47
C ASP A 17 14.78 -7.66 10.12
N PRO A 18 15.54 -7.07 11.07
CA PRO A 18 15.14 -5.81 11.72
C PRO A 18 15.33 -4.56 10.84
N ALA A 19 15.89 -4.69 9.64
CA ALA A 19 16.10 -3.60 8.66
C ALA A 19 16.93 -2.41 9.17
N LYS A 20 18.03 -2.68 9.90
CA LYS A 20 18.93 -1.65 10.47
C LYS A 20 19.70 -0.80 9.45
N TYR A 21 19.67 -1.18 8.17
CA TYR A 21 20.40 -0.52 7.08
C TYR A 21 19.64 0.65 6.44
N ARG A 22 18.45 1.01 6.96
CA ARG A 22 17.64 2.15 6.52
C ARG A 22 16.94 2.79 7.69
N SER A 23 16.56 4.06 7.54
CA SER A 23 15.89 4.79 8.62
C SER A 23 14.39 4.50 8.64
N LYS A 24 13.76 4.71 9.79
CA LYS A 24 12.30 4.59 9.90
C LYS A 24 11.60 5.72 9.14
N GLU A 25 12.24 6.88 9.12
CA GLU A 25 11.80 8.10 8.45
C GLU A 25 11.72 7.91 6.93
N GLU A 26 12.69 7.23 6.33
CA GLU A 26 12.67 6.89 4.90
C GLU A 26 11.45 6.02 4.56
N VAL A 27 11.24 4.95 5.32
CA VAL A 27 10.11 4.02 5.12
C VAL A 27 8.78 4.75 5.30
N GLN A 28 8.68 5.62 6.31
CA GLN A 28 7.47 6.40 6.57
C GLN A 28 7.19 7.40 5.44
N LYS A 29 8.22 8.07 4.92
CA LYS A 29 8.09 8.97 3.77
C LYS A 29 7.57 8.21 2.55
N MET A 30 8.18 7.07 2.22
CA MET A 30 7.74 6.22 1.11
C MET A 30 6.29 5.74 1.26
N ARG A 31 5.87 5.38 2.47
CA ARG A 31 4.48 4.98 2.74
C ARG A 31 3.51 6.15 2.64
N THR A 32 3.90 7.35 3.04
CA THR A 32 2.97 8.49 3.05
C THR A 32 2.83 9.12 1.66
N GLU A 33 3.93 9.19 0.90
CA GLU A 33 3.97 9.90 -0.38
C GLU A 33 3.80 8.97 -1.59
N HIS A 34 4.17 7.69 -1.47
CA HIS A 34 4.27 6.77 -2.60
C HIS A 34 3.52 5.45 -2.41
N ASP A 35 2.55 5.38 -1.49
CA ASP A 35 1.71 4.19 -1.35
C ASP A 35 0.82 3.99 -2.58
N ALA A 36 0.94 2.81 -3.20
CA ALA A 36 0.23 2.49 -4.43
C ALA A 36 -1.29 2.38 -4.23
N ILE A 37 -1.75 1.93 -3.06
CA ILE A 37 -3.18 1.78 -2.75
C ILE A 37 -3.80 3.17 -2.58
N GLU A 38 -3.17 4.07 -1.82
CA GLU A 38 -3.66 5.44 -1.64
C GLU A 38 -3.68 6.22 -2.96
N GLN A 39 -2.65 6.06 -3.81
CA GLN A 39 -2.65 6.68 -5.14
C GLN A 39 -3.79 6.19 -6.03
N VAL A 40 -4.06 4.88 -6.04
CA VAL A 40 -5.17 4.31 -6.82
C VAL A 40 -6.51 4.75 -6.26
N LYS A 41 -6.70 4.69 -4.93
CA LYS A 41 -7.90 5.19 -4.25
C LYS A 41 -8.20 6.63 -4.63
N LYS A 42 -7.21 7.51 -4.57
CA LYS A 42 -7.34 8.91 -4.99
C LYS A 42 -7.81 9.03 -6.44
N ARG A 43 -7.19 8.30 -7.38
CA ARG A 43 -7.58 8.30 -8.80
C ARG A 43 -9.00 7.76 -9.02
N LEU A 44 -9.42 6.76 -8.25
CA LEU A 44 -10.76 6.19 -8.35
C LEU A 44 -11.82 7.20 -7.86
N MET A 45 -11.55 7.88 -6.75
CA MET A 45 -12.43 8.89 -6.21
C MET A 45 -12.51 10.13 -7.12
N GLU A 46 -11.36 10.61 -7.62
CA GLU A 46 -11.30 11.85 -8.42
C GLU A 46 -11.80 11.68 -9.86
N SER A 47 -11.54 10.53 -10.49
CA SER A 47 -11.76 10.37 -11.94
C SER A 47 -12.75 9.26 -12.31
N HIS A 48 -13.11 8.38 -11.37
CA HIS A 48 -13.94 7.21 -11.67
C HIS A 48 -15.21 7.15 -10.82
N GLY A 49 -15.52 8.20 -10.05
CA GLY A 49 -16.78 8.34 -9.32
C GLY A 49 -16.95 7.41 -8.14
N MET A 50 -15.86 6.80 -7.63
CA MET A 50 -15.92 5.94 -6.45
C MET A 50 -16.13 6.78 -5.20
N SER A 51 -17.11 6.43 -4.37
CA SER A 51 -17.36 7.14 -3.11
C SER A 51 -16.44 6.62 -1.98
N GLU A 52 -16.32 7.40 -0.90
CA GLU A 52 -15.62 6.92 0.30
C GLU A 52 -16.27 5.67 0.91
N ASP A 53 -17.59 5.56 0.82
CA ASP A 53 -18.32 4.43 1.39
C ASP A 53 -18.08 3.15 0.59
N ASP A 54 -17.93 3.26 -0.73
CA ASP A 54 -17.51 2.14 -1.59
C ASP A 54 -16.11 1.66 -1.20
N VAL A 55 -15.17 2.57 -0.95
CA VAL A 55 -13.81 2.22 -0.52
C VAL A 55 -13.85 1.50 0.82
N LYS A 56 -14.62 2.01 1.79
CA LYS A 56 -14.78 1.39 3.11
C LYS A 56 -15.45 0.01 3.02
N ALA A 57 -16.40 -0.16 2.11
CA ALA A 57 -17.07 -1.44 1.88
C ALA A 57 -16.08 -2.50 1.37
N VAL A 58 -15.25 -2.16 0.37
CA VAL A 58 -14.20 -3.05 -0.15
C VAL A 58 -13.18 -3.40 0.94
N ASP A 59 -12.69 -2.42 1.71
CA ASP A 59 -11.75 -2.66 2.80
C ASP A 59 -12.32 -3.63 3.85
N LYS A 60 -13.61 -3.49 4.18
CA LYS A 60 -14.30 -4.36 5.14
C LYS A 60 -14.43 -5.79 4.60
N GLU A 61 -14.81 -5.94 3.33
CA GLU A 61 -14.92 -7.24 2.68
C GLU A 61 -13.58 -7.98 2.70
N ILE A 62 -12.51 -7.32 2.24
CA ILE A 62 -11.17 -7.91 2.16
C ILE A 62 -10.65 -8.29 3.56
N ARG A 63 -10.87 -7.47 4.59
CA ARG A 63 -10.54 -7.85 5.97
C ARG A 63 -11.30 -9.09 6.43
N GLY A 64 -12.57 -9.22 6.03
CA GLY A 64 -13.38 -10.42 6.29
C GLY A 64 -12.75 -11.67 5.68
N VAL A 65 -12.35 -11.59 4.41
CA VAL A 65 -11.68 -12.69 3.69
C VAL A 65 -10.36 -13.07 4.36
N VAL A 66 -9.50 -12.09 4.68
CA VAL A 66 -8.19 -12.34 5.31
C VAL A 66 -8.33 -12.96 6.70
N ASN A 67 -9.34 -12.58 7.48
CA ASN A 67 -9.56 -13.14 8.82
C ASN A 67 -10.15 -14.56 8.80
N GLN A 68 -10.75 -14.97 7.69
CA GLN A 68 -11.33 -16.30 7.52
C GLN A 68 -10.35 -17.31 6.90
N ALA A 69 -9.20 -16.84 6.42
CA ALA A 69 -8.10 -17.65 5.90
C ALA A 69 -7.13 -18.08 7.01
#